data_AF-G2QRI6-F1
#
_entry.id   AF-G2QRI6-F1
#
_cell.length_a   1.000
_cell.length_b   1.000
_cell.length_c   1.000
_cell.angle_alpha   90.00
_cell.angle_beta   90.00
_cell.angle_gamma   90.00
#
_symmetry.space_group_name_H-M   'P 1'
#
loop_
_entity.id
_entity.type
_entity.pdbx_description
1 polymer ?
#
loop_
_entity_poly.entity_id
_entity_poly.type
_entity_poly.pdbx_seq_one_letter_code
_entity_poly.pdbx_strand_id
1 'polypeptide(L)'
;MEAAQKAKEEAEAEAARKAAEEAEWRKKLEAEAKLKAEIEAREKLEAERKAAEEAKAAEEAAKKEQEALKKRLLEEAKAKVEEAAQKKEKPPIKFKDAVGRKFSFPFHLCQTWQGMEELIKQAFLHVDVIGPHVQEGHYDLIGPDGEIILPAVWEKVIQP
;
A
#
# COMPACT_ATOMS: atom_id res chain seq x y z
N MET A 1 80.17 63.62 -5.75
CA MET A 1 78.82 63.62 -5.13
C MET A 1 77.77 63.00 -6.07
N GLU A 2 77.86 63.17 -7.40
CA GLU A 2 76.91 62.59 -8.38
C GLU A 2 76.77 61.05 -8.35
N ALA A 3 77.86 60.28 -8.24
CA ALA A 3 77.78 58.81 -8.25
C ALA A 3 76.99 58.22 -7.06
N ALA A 4 77.03 58.90 -5.90
CA ALA A 4 76.28 58.50 -4.71
C ALA A 4 74.79 58.88 -4.80
N GLN A 5 74.46 59.97 -5.50
CA GLN A 5 73.07 60.37 -5.77
C GLN A 5 72.41 59.40 -6.76
N LYS A 6 73.11 59.06 -7.86
CA LYS A 6 72.61 58.11 -8.85
C LYS A 6 72.37 56.71 -8.26
N ALA A 7 73.30 56.21 -7.44
CA ALA A 7 73.12 54.92 -6.76
C ALA A 7 71.95 54.93 -5.76
N LYS A 8 71.67 56.07 -5.13
CA LYS A 8 70.53 56.23 -4.22
C LYS A 8 69.21 56.28 -4.98
N GLU A 9 69.16 57.02 -6.10
CA GLU A 9 67.97 57.09 -6.97
C GLU A 9 67.64 55.74 -7.63
N GLU A 10 68.66 54.97 -8.06
CA GLU A 10 68.46 53.63 -8.61
C GLU A 10 67.96 52.64 -7.53
N ALA A 11 68.47 52.71 -6.31
CA ALA A 11 67.99 51.89 -5.19
C ALA A 11 66.55 52.25 -4.78
N GLU A 12 66.19 53.54 -4.81
CA GLU A 12 64.84 54.01 -4.49
C GLU A 12 63.85 53.66 -5.61
N ALA A 13 64.26 53.73 -6.88
CA ALA A 13 63.46 53.29 -8.02
C ALA A 13 63.25 51.77 -8.05
N GLU A 14 64.26 50.97 -7.67
CA GLU A 14 64.13 49.52 -7.54
C GLU A 14 63.21 49.14 -6.36
N ALA A 15 63.34 49.83 -5.22
CA ALA A 15 62.45 49.65 -4.07
C ALA A 15 61.00 50.02 -4.42
N ALA A 16 60.79 51.12 -5.15
CA ALA A 16 59.47 51.52 -5.63
C ALA A 16 58.89 50.51 -6.64
N ARG A 17 59.69 49.95 -7.55
CA ARG A 17 59.24 48.87 -8.47
C ARG A 17 58.86 47.60 -7.72
N LYS A 18 59.65 47.18 -6.74
CA LYS A 18 59.34 45.99 -5.91
C LYS A 18 58.10 46.20 -5.05
N ALA A 19 57.95 47.39 -4.46
CA ALA A 19 56.75 47.74 -3.70
C ALA A 19 55.49 47.78 -4.58
N ALA A 20 55.60 48.29 -5.81
CA ALA A 20 54.50 48.28 -6.78
C ALA A 20 54.15 46.86 -7.26
N GLU A 21 55.16 46.03 -7.53
CA GLU A 21 54.97 44.62 -7.95
C GLU A 21 54.35 43.78 -6.83
N GLU A 22 54.77 43.97 -5.58
CA GLU A 22 54.19 43.29 -4.42
C GLU A 22 52.75 43.75 -4.13
N ALA A 23 52.44 45.04 -4.31
CA ALA A 23 51.09 45.56 -4.18
C ALA A 23 50.15 44.99 -5.27
N GLU A 24 50.61 44.89 -6.52
CA GLU A 24 49.85 44.28 -7.61
C GLU A 24 49.68 42.76 -7.43
N TRP A 25 50.71 42.07 -6.92
CA TRP A 25 50.64 40.65 -6.57
C TRP A 25 49.62 40.39 -5.44
N ARG A 26 49.63 41.20 -4.38
CA ARG A 26 48.64 41.12 -3.28
C ARG A 26 47.21 41.36 -3.76
N LYS A 27 46.98 42.34 -4.65
CA LYS A 27 45.66 42.59 -5.26
C LYS A 27 45.18 41.41 -6.11
N LYS A 28 46.08 40.78 -6.88
CA LYS A 28 45.74 39.57 -7.66
C LYS A 28 45.36 38.40 -6.76
N LEU A 29 46.11 38.16 -5.68
CA LEU A 29 45.79 37.12 -4.71
C LEU A 29 44.45 37.36 -4.00
N GLU A 30 44.14 38.60 -3.63
CA GLU A 30 42.85 38.95 -3.01
C GLU A 30 41.68 38.78 -4.01
N ALA A 31 41.86 39.19 -5.26
CA ALA A 31 40.86 39.01 -6.31
C ALA A 31 40.61 37.53 -6.62
N GLU A 32 41.66 36.71 -6.68
CA GLU A 32 41.56 35.27 -6.90
C GLU A 32 40.90 34.56 -5.70
N ALA A 33 41.26 34.95 -4.47
CA ALA A 33 40.63 34.43 -3.25
C ALA A 33 39.14 34.78 -3.19
N LYS A 34 38.77 36.00 -3.57
CA LYS A 34 37.36 36.45 -3.61
C LYS A 34 36.56 35.71 -4.69
N LEU A 35 37.14 35.53 -5.88
CA LEU A 35 36.50 34.79 -6.97
C LEU A 35 36.33 33.31 -6.60
N LYS A 36 37.33 32.70 -5.97
CA LYS A 36 37.24 31.32 -5.47
C LYS A 36 36.17 31.17 -4.38
N ALA A 37 36.09 32.12 -3.45
CA ALA A 37 35.05 32.12 -2.41
C ALA A 37 33.63 32.29 -2.98
N GLU A 38 33.47 33.11 -4.03
CA GLU A 38 32.17 33.31 -4.69
C GLU A 38 31.73 32.07 -5.48
N ILE A 39 32.67 31.40 -6.17
CA ILE A 39 32.39 30.12 -6.85
C ILE A 39 32.02 29.04 -5.83
N GLU A 40 32.79 28.87 -4.76
CA GLU A 40 32.51 27.86 -3.74
C GLU A 40 31.16 28.13 -3.04
N ALA A 41 30.83 29.39 -2.76
CA ALA A 41 29.53 29.78 -2.21
C ALA A 41 28.38 29.47 -3.19
N ARG A 42 28.57 29.73 -4.49
CA ARG A 42 27.56 29.43 -5.51
C ARG A 42 27.38 27.93 -5.72
N GLU A 43 28.47 27.16 -5.73
CA GLU A 43 28.43 25.70 -5.83
C GLU A 43 27.75 25.08 -4.61
N LYS A 44 28.03 25.58 -3.40
CA LYS A 44 27.35 25.12 -2.18
C LYS A 44 25.86 25.44 -2.20
N LEU A 45 25.47 26.64 -2.63
CA LEU A 45 24.07 27.04 -2.72
C LEU A 45 23.32 26.26 -3.82
N GLU A 46 23.98 25.94 -4.94
CA GLU A 46 23.42 25.08 -5.97
C GLU A 46 23.26 23.63 -5.48
N ALA A 47 24.25 23.10 -4.75
CA ALA A 47 24.19 21.76 -4.16
C ALA A 47 23.06 21.66 -3.12
N GLU A 48 22.90 22.65 -2.23
CA GLU A 48 21.80 22.71 -1.27
C GLU A 48 20.44 22.81 -1.97
N ARG A 49 20.34 23.60 -3.05
CA ARG A 49 19.10 23.70 -3.84
C ARG A 49 18.74 22.39 -4.55
N LYS A 50 19.73 21.71 -5.15
CA LYS A 50 19.53 20.39 -5.78
C LYS A 50 19.10 19.34 -4.76
N ALA A 51 19.78 19.28 -3.60
CA ALA A 51 19.41 18.39 -2.52
C ALA A 51 17.99 18.66 -1.98
N ALA A 52 17.58 19.92 -1.85
CA ALA A 52 16.23 20.29 -1.44
C ALA A 52 15.16 19.93 -2.49
N GLU A 53 15.47 20.02 -3.78
CA GLU A 53 14.57 19.63 -4.86
C GLU A 53 14.40 18.10 -4.92
N GLU A 54 15.51 17.34 -4.81
CA GLU A 54 15.48 15.88 -4.74
C GLU A 54 14.74 15.37 -3.51
N ALA A 55 14.92 16.00 -2.34
CA ALA A 55 14.19 15.66 -1.13
C ALA A 55 12.68 15.90 -1.28
N LYS A 56 12.27 17.02 -1.91
CA LYS A 56 10.86 17.31 -2.21
C LYS A 56 10.28 16.32 -3.22
N ALA A 57 11.03 15.96 -4.26
CA ALA A 57 10.61 14.98 -5.25
C ALA A 57 10.44 13.58 -4.63
N ALA A 58 11.36 13.17 -3.74
CA ALA A 58 11.28 11.91 -3.01
C ALA A 58 10.08 11.88 -2.04
N GLU A 59 9.81 12.97 -1.33
CA GLU A 59 8.63 13.07 -0.44
C GLU A 59 7.32 13.00 -1.23
N GLU A 60 7.22 13.69 -2.38
CA GLU A 60 6.03 13.64 -3.22
C GLU A 60 5.81 12.25 -3.82
N ALA A 61 6.88 11.58 -4.27
CA ALA A 61 6.81 10.22 -4.77
C ALA A 61 6.35 9.24 -3.67
N ALA A 62 6.93 9.34 -2.46
CA ALA A 62 6.51 8.53 -1.32
C ALA A 62 5.05 8.79 -0.94
N LYS A 63 4.59 10.04 -0.96
CA LYS A 63 3.19 10.37 -0.67
C LYS A 63 2.23 9.81 -1.70
N LYS A 64 2.57 9.87 -3.00
CA LYS A 64 1.79 9.27 -4.09
C LYS A 64 1.70 7.75 -3.97
N GLU A 65 2.81 7.09 -3.62
CA GLU A 65 2.82 5.65 -3.40
C GLU A 65 1.96 5.25 -2.18
N GLN A 66 2.10 5.98 -1.07
CA GLN A 66 1.29 5.75 0.13
C GLN A 66 -0.21 5.97 -0.12
N GLU A 67 -0.58 6.99 -0.90
CA GLU A 67 -1.99 7.23 -1.27
C GLU A 67 -2.53 6.12 -2.18
N ALA A 68 -1.74 5.68 -3.18
CA ALA A 68 -2.12 4.58 -4.05
C ALA A 68 -2.31 3.27 -3.28
N LEU A 69 -1.41 2.94 -2.35
CA LEU A 69 -1.53 1.78 -1.47
C LEU A 69 -2.76 1.87 -0.58
N LYS A 70 -3.01 3.01 0.07
CA LYS A 70 -4.22 3.23 0.88
C LYS A 70 -5.49 3.05 0.05
N LYS A 71 -5.55 3.59 -1.17
CA LYS A 71 -6.71 3.45 -2.06
C LYS A 71 -6.97 1.98 -2.41
N ARG A 72 -5.93 1.22 -2.76
CA ARG A 72 -6.05 -0.22 -3.07
C ARG A 72 -6.53 -1.04 -1.87
N LEU A 73 -5.99 -0.78 -0.68
CA LEU A 73 -6.41 -1.46 0.55
C LEU A 73 -7.86 -1.16 0.91
N LEU A 74 -8.30 0.10 0.74
CA LEU A 74 -9.70 0.48 0.97
C LEU A 74 -10.66 -0.18 -0.03
N GLU A 75 -10.27 -0.28 -1.30
CA GLU A 75 -11.08 -0.94 -2.34
C GLU A 75 -11.18 -2.45 -2.07
N GLU A 76 -10.07 -3.11 -1.74
CA GLU A 76 -10.07 -4.54 -1.38
C GLU A 76 -10.90 -4.81 -0.11
N ALA A 77 -10.79 -3.95 0.91
CA ALA A 77 -11.60 -4.07 2.12
C ALA A 77 -13.10 -3.90 1.82
N LYS A 78 -13.47 -2.90 0.98
CA LYS A 78 -14.86 -2.72 0.54
C LYS A 78 -15.36 -3.93 -0.25
N ALA A 79 -14.58 -4.46 -1.19
CA ALA A 79 -14.95 -5.65 -1.96
C ALA A 79 -15.18 -6.87 -1.05
N LYS A 80 -14.31 -7.10 -0.05
CA LYS A 80 -14.48 -8.20 0.93
C LYS A 80 -15.72 -8.01 1.80
N VAL A 81 -16.03 -6.78 2.21
CA VAL A 81 -17.24 -6.48 3.00
C VAL A 81 -18.50 -6.66 2.15
N GLU A 82 -18.48 -6.22 0.89
CA GLU A 82 -19.61 -6.37 -0.03
C GLU A 82 -19.85 -7.84 -0.40
N GLU A 83 -18.79 -8.62 -0.63
CA GLU A 83 -18.90 -10.08 -0.85
C GLU A 83 -19.47 -10.78 0.40
N ALA A 84 -19.03 -10.38 1.59
CA ALA A 84 -19.58 -10.91 2.85
C ALA A 84 -21.04 -10.48 3.10
N ALA A 85 -21.44 -9.28 2.64
CA ALA A 85 -22.81 -8.79 2.73
C ALA A 85 -23.73 -9.53 1.75
N GLN A 86 -23.32 -9.70 0.48
CA GLN A 86 -24.08 -10.48 -0.51
C GLN A 86 -24.26 -11.93 -0.09
N LYS A 87 -23.28 -12.53 0.62
CA LYS A 87 -23.43 -13.86 1.23
C LYS A 87 -24.46 -13.91 2.36
N LYS A 88 -24.77 -12.78 3.00
CA LYS A 88 -25.73 -12.66 4.12
C LYS A 88 -27.14 -12.24 3.70
N GLU A 89 -27.32 -11.58 2.55
CA GLU A 89 -28.62 -11.05 2.12
C GLU A 89 -29.59 -12.09 1.52
N LYS A 90 -29.12 -13.29 1.16
CA LYS A 90 -30.02 -14.32 0.61
C LYS A 90 -31.01 -14.80 1.69
N PRO A 91 -32.32 -14.87 1.38
CA PRO A 91 -33.31 -15.35 2.33
C PRO A 91 -32.95 -16.74 2.89
N PRO A 92 -33.33 -17.04 4.15
CA PRO A 92 -33.06 -18.34 4.73
C PRO A 92 -33.98 -19.42 4.14
N ILE A 93 -33.42 -20.62 3.96
CA ILE A 93 -34.14 -21.81 3.49
C ILE A 93 -35.08 -22.32 4.59
N LYS A 94 -36.32 -22.65 4.20
CA LYS A 94 -37.27 -23.32 5.09
C LYS A 94 -37.18 -24.83 4.88
N PHE A 95 -36.73 -25.54 5.91
CA PHE A 95 -36.67 -27.00 5.91
C PHE A 95 -37.79 -27.58 6.77
N LYS A 96 -38.52 -28.57 6.25
CA LYS A 96 -39.50 -29.34 7.02
C LYS A 96 -39.00 -30.77 7.12
N ASP A 97 -38.95 -31.29 8.34
CA ASP A 97 -38.50 -32.66 8.59
C ASP A 97 -39.66 -33.69 8.54
N ALA A 98 -39.31 -34.97 8.60
CA ALA A 98 -40.27 -36.08 8.58
C ALA A 98 -41.22 -36.10 9.79
N VAL A 99 -40.86 -35.43 10.88
CA VAL A 99 -41.66 -35.32 12.12
C VAL A 99 -42.53 -34.05 12.10
N GLY A 100 -42.46 -33.25 11.03
CA GLY A 100 -43.24 -32.02 10.85
C GLY A 100 -42.66 -30.76 11.47
N ARG A 101 -41.46 -30.81 12.05
CA ARG A 101 -40.74 -29.63 12.57
C ARG A 101 -40.26 -28.77 11.41
N LYS A 102 -40.35 -27.46 11.58
CA LYS A 102 -39.90 -26.48 10.57
C LYS A 102 -38.66 -25.77 11.10
N PHE A 103 -37.60 -25.82 10.30
CA PHE A 103 -36.35 -25.15 10.54
C PHE A 103 -36.16 -24.02 9.52
N SER A 104 -35.43 -22.99 9.91
CA SER A 104 -35.03 -21.92 9.02
C SER A 104 -33.51 -21.85 9.04
N PHE A 105 -32.88 -22.17 7.92
CA PHE A 105 -31.43 -22.22 7.81
C PHE A 105 -30.90 -21.08 6.94
N PRO A 106 -29.82 -20.38 7.35
CA PRO A 106 -29.18 -19.39 6.50
C PRO A 106 -28.72 -20.01 5.17
N PHE A 107 -29.03 -19.38 4.03
CA PHE A 107 -28.72 -19.94 2.70
C PHE A 107 -27.23 -20.28 2.51
N HIS A 108 -26.32 -19.46 3.05
CA HIS A 108 -24.87 -19.71 2.94
C HIS A 108 -24.41 -21.01 3.63
N LEU A 109 -25.18 -21.53 4.60
CA LEU A 109 -24.89 -22.82 5.25
C LEU A 109 -25.52 -24.00 4.50
N CYS A 110 -26.56 -23.76 3.69
CA CYS A 110 -27.25 -24.79 2.90
C CYS A 110 -26.86 -24.78 1.42
N GLN A 111 -25.96 -23.89 1.00
CA GLN A 111 -25.64 -23.71 -0.43
C GLN A 111 -25.04 -24.98 -1.04
N THR A 112 -24.30 -25.75 -0.25
CA THR A 112 -23.72 -27.04 -0.65
C THR A 112 -24.48 -28.20 -0.01
N TRP A 113 -24.47 -29.35 -0.68
CA TRP A 113 -25.09 -30.57 -0.14
C TRP A 113 -24.51 -30.93 1.22
N GLN A 114 -23.19 -30.84 1.38
CA GLN A 114 -22.50 -31.15 2.63
C GLN A 114 -23.01 -30.28 3.78
N GLY A 115 -23.14 -28.96 3.58
CA GLY A 115 -23.64 -28.06 4.61
C GLY A 115 -25.10 -28.34 4.97
N MET A 116 -25.93 -28.66 3.97
CA MET A 116 -27.32 -29.07 4.22
C MET A 116 -27.40 -30.41 4.97
N GLU A 117 -26.61 -31.41 4.58
CA GLU A 117 -26.54 -32.73 5.19
C GLU A 117 -26.13 -32.65 6.66
N GLU A 118 -25.14 -31.81 7.00
CA GLU A 118 -24.74 -31.58 8.40
C GLU A 118 -25.88 -30.97 9.22
N LEU A 119 -26.59 -29.98 8.69
CA LEU A 119 -27.74 -29.37 9.36
C LEU A 119 -28.90 -30.37 9.56
N ILE A 120 -29.14 -31.24 8.57
CA ILE A 120 -30.13 -32.32 8.68
C ILE A 120 -29.71 -33.30 9.78
N LYS A 121 -28.46 -33.77 9.77
CA LYS A 121 -27.91 -34.68 10.79
C LYS A 121 -28.02 -34.08 12.19
N GLN A 122 -27.73 -32.80 12.35
CA GLN A 122 -27.89 -32.08 13.62
C GLN A 122 -29.35 -32.01 14.06
N ALA A 123 -30.29 -31.73 13.15
CA ALA A 123 -31.71 -31.66 13.46
C ALA A 123 -32.30 -33.00 13.94
N PHE A 124 -31.70 -34.12 13.52
CA PHE A 124 -32.15 -35.48 13.85
C PHE A 124 -31.34 -36.18 14.96
N LEU A 125 -30.35 -35.51 15.57
CA LEU A 125 -29.46 -36.09 16.57
C LEU A 125 -30.20 -36.68 17.78
N HIS A 126 -31.31 -36.06 18.19
CA HIS A 126 -32.13 -36.46 19.35
C HIS A 126 -33.47 -37.11 18.96
N VAL A 127 -33.59 -37.68 17.76
CA VAL A 127 -34.82 -38.35 17.31
C VAL A 127 -34.59 -39.86 17.32
N ASP A 128 -35.02 -40.54 18.38
CA ASP A 128 -34.62 -41.92 18.68
C ASP A 128 -34.91 -42.95 17.57
N VAL A 129 -36.01 -42.80 16.82
CA VAL A 129 -36.43 -43.80 15.82
C VAL A 129 -35.84 -43.53 14.44
N ILE A 130 -35.69 -42.26 14.05
CA ILE A 130 -35.33 -41.86 12.69
C ILE A 130 -33.88 -41.36 12.61
N GLY A 131 -33.31 -40.91 13.73
CA GLY A 131 -31.97 -40.35 13.85
C GLY A 131 -30.87 -41.22 13.24
N PRO A 132 -30.75 -42.51 13.59
CA PRO A 132 -29.71 -43.39 13.03
C PRO A 132 -29.76 -43.50 11.50
N HIS A 133 -30.96 -43.65 10.94
CA HIS A 133 -31.16 -43.72 9.48
C HIS A 133 -30.75 -42.42 8.78
N VAL A 134 -31.03 -41.27 9.40
CA VAL A 134 -30.61 -39.96 8.87
C VAL A 134 -29.09 -39.78 8.94
N GLN A 135 -28.43 -40.27 9.98
CA GLN A 135 -26.95 -40.24 10.07
C GLN A 135 -26.28 -41.08 8.98
N GLU A 136 -26.89 -42.21 8.63
CA GLU A 136 -26.45 -43.10 7.55
C GLU A 136 -26.79 -42.57 6.14
N GLY A 137 -27.54 -41.46 6.01
CA GLY A 137 -27.91 -40.88 4.72
C GLY A 137 -29.13 -41.53 4.07
N HIS A 138 -29.90 -42.33 4.82
CA HIS A 138 -31.09 -43.02 4.31
C HIS A 138 -32.32 -42.11 4.32
N TYR A 139 -32.31 -41.07 3.49
CA TYR A 139 -33.44 -40.15 3.32
C TYR A 139 -33.42 -39.50 1.93
N ASP A 140 -34.59 -39.10 1.46
CA ASP A 140 -34.76 -38.30 0.25
C ASP A 140 -35.16 -36.87 0.62
N LEU A 141 -34.59 -35.88 -0.07
CA LEU A 141 -35.07 -34.51 0.01
C LEU A 141 -36.13 -34.27 -1.05
N ILE A 142 -37.24 -33.65 -0.64
CA ILE A 142 -38.35 -33.33 -1.54
C ILE A 142 -38.38 -31.82 -1.74
N GLY A 143 -38.35 -31.39 -3.00
CA GLY A 143 -38.46 -29.99 -3.40
C GLY A 143 -39.87 -29.43 -3.23
N PRO A 144 -40.05 -28.10 -3.39
CA PRO A 144 -41.37 -27.46 -3.32
C PRO A 144 -42.37 -28.00 -4.35
N ASP A 145 -41.88 -28.49 -5.48
CA ASP A 145 -42.68 -29.09 -6.56
C ASP A 145 -43.05 -30.57 -6.32
N GLY A 146 -42.57 -31.16 -5.21
CA GLY A 146 -42.80 -32.57 -4.87
C GLY A 146 -41.81 -33.55 -5.51
N GLU A 147 -40.80 -33.06 -6.22
CA GLU A 147 -39.75 -33.89 -6.83
C GLU A 147 -38.65 -34.25 -5.83
N ILE A 148 -38.05 -35.43 -5.99
CA ILE A 148 -36.90 -35.86 -5.20
C ILE A 148 -35.64 -35.14 -5.70
N ILE A 149 -34.97 -34.45 -4.79
CA ILE A 149 -33.71 -33.76 -5.04
C ILE A 149 -32.55 -34.69 -4.71
N LEU A 150 -31.74 -35.00 -5.73
CA LEU A 150 -30.52 -35.78 -5.54
C LEU A 150 -29.36 -34.90 -5.03
N PRO A 151 -28.46 -35.44 -4.18
CA PRO A 151 -27.27 -34.72 -3.71
C PRO A 151 -26.44 -34.11 -4.85
N ALA A 152 -26.32 -34.82 -5.98
CA ALA A 152 -25.52 -34.41 -7.14
C ALA A 152 -26.06 -33.17 -7.87
N VAL A 153 -27.34 -32.83 -7.70
CA VAL A 153 -27.96 -31.66 -8.33
C VAL A 153 -28.33 -30.56 -7.34
N TRP A 154 -28.06 -30.77 -6.04
CA TRP A 154 -28.42 -29.87 -4.95
C TRP A 154 -28.07 -28.42 -5.24
N GLU A 155 -26.81 -28.13 -5.57
CA GLU A 155 -26.31 -26.77 -5.80
C GLU A 155 -26.99 -26.04 -6.98
N LYS A 156 -27.62 -26.78 -7.90
CA LYS A 156 -28.36 -26.23 -9.04
C LYS A 156 -29.83 -25.98 -8.75
N VAL A 157 -30.41 -26.74 -7.81
CA VAL A 157 -31.84 -26.67 -7.48
C VAL A 157 -32.11 -25.82 -6.24
N ILE A 158 -31.15 -25.69 -5.33
CA ILE A 158 -31.33 -24.93 -4.09
C ILE A 158 -31.41 -23.43 -4.36
N GLN A 159 -32.48 -22.80 -3.89
CA GLN A 159 -32.73 -21.37 -4.03
C GLN A 159 -33.32 -20.84 -2.72
N PRO A 160 -32.95 -19.61 -2.31
CA PRO A 160 -33.43 -19.00 -1.07
C PRO A 160 -34.92 -18.61 -1.11
#